data_AF-A0A034VSA8-F1
#
_entry.id   AF-A0A034VSA8-F1
#
_cell.length_a   1.000
_cell.length_b   1.000
_cell.length_c   1.000
_cell.angle_alpha   90.00
_cell.angle_beta   90.00
_cell.angle_gamma   90.00
#
_symmetry.space_group_name_H-M   'P 1'
#
loop_
_entity.id
_entity.type
_entity.pdbx_description
1 polymer ?
#
loop_
_entity_poly.entity_id
_entity_poly.type
_entity_poly.pdbx_seq_one_letter_code
_entity_poly.pdbx_strand_id
1 'polypeptide(L)'
;LPNNAATHGSTSFHVTTGVIGKNCKIGKNCVLVNAFLMDGVHVADGCKLDCCVIGVGAKVGAGSALTEGTVVDAKSVIPSGKVLKNVIIKCALGEDDDLVEKLGEQAFIIDDKQDTQSTYASDSEDDVPPTTATGIPKVAKLPPICDESDYTSSSDEDESRAVTPLVDDTNIFLAEVMDSLARGFQEKSNPDFLILEINSSRYAYNMSLKEVNFYVVKAIFSLEDIKEPANQNVLVAINNILKQLGPVMSNYIKTEDAMLDCLRALEDICEENEYVRAKISKVVHYLYDKDFVSEDAIISWYAQLDVDEHRTLRQSLKELIEWLNQSSEEEDDDDDESD
;
A
#
# COMPACT_ATOMS: atom_id res chain seq x y z
N LEU A 1 -24.84 9.15 -4.34
CA LEU A 1 -25.89 9.74 -3.46
C LEU A 1 -26.06 11.21 -3.82
N PRO A 2 -27.28 11.78 -3.72
CA PRO A 2 -28.01 12.34 -4.86
C PRO A 2 -27.60 13.77 -5.28
N ASN A 3 -27.61 13.96 -6.61
CA ASN A 3 -27.67 15.24 -7.31
C ASN A 3 -28.84 16.08 -6.79
N ASN A 4 -28.58 17.05 -5.92
CA ASN A 4 -29.51 18.12 -5.59
C ASN A 4 -28.79 19.46 -5.71
N ALA A 5 -28.53 19.86 -6.95
CA ALA A 5 -28.00 21.18 -7.27
C ALA A 5 -28.96 21.86 -8.25
N ALA A 6 -30.00 22.50 -7.70
CA ALA A 6 -30.68 23.58 -8.40
C ALA A 6 -29.75 24.81 -8.38
N THR A 7 -28.72 24.79 -9.23
CA THR A 7 -27.79 25.92 -9.41
C THR A 7 -28.25 26.69 -10.64
N HIS A 8 -28.95 27.81 -10.43
CA HIS A 8 -29.27 28.75 -11.49
C HIS A 8 -28.00 29.44 -11.98
N GLY A 9 -27.57 29.19 -13.22
CA GLY A 9 -26.55 29.99 -13.88
C GLY A 9 -25.87 29.27 -15.05
N SER A 10 -26.14 29.74 -16.26
CA SER A 10 -25.54 29.31 -17.54
C SER A 10 -24.07 29.71 -17.65
N THR A 11 -23.16 29.00 -16.98
CA THR A 11 -21.73 29.35 -16.96
C THR A 11 -20.86 28.09 -16.77
N SER A 12 -19.85 27.91 -17.62
CA SER A 12 -18.88 26.81 -17.60
C SER A 12 -18.03 26.83 -16.32
N PHE A 13 -18.36 25.98 -15.36
CA PHE A 13 -17.49 25.64 -14.23
C PHE A 13 -17.32 24.12 -14.19
N HIS A 14 -16.14 23.67 -13.81
CA HIS A 14 -15.80 22.25 -13.78
C HIS A 14 -15.59 21.81 -12.33
N VAL A 15 -16.29 20.73 -11.95
CA VAL A 15 -16.18 20.11 -10.62
C VAL A 15 -15.77 18.67 -10.80
N THR A 16 -14.62 18.31 -10.26
CA THR A 16 -14.09 16.94 -10.26
C THR A 16 -13.88 16.52 -8.82
N THR A 17 -14.80 15.71 -8.29
CA THR A 17 -14.73 15.12 -6.95
C THR A 17 -14.75 16.18 -5.84
N GLY A 18 -15.90 16.46 -5.23
CA GLY A 18 -16.02 17.49 -4.19
C GLY A 18 -17.44 17.63 -3.68
N VAL A 19 -17.63 18.39 -2.60
CA VAL A 19 -18.95 18.64 -1.98
C VAL A 19 -19.29 20.12 -2.07
N ILE A 20 -20.51 20.41 -2.50
CA ILE A 20 -21.05 21.77 -2.56
C ILE A 20 -22.26 21.84 -1.61
N GLY A 21 -22.15 22.66 -0.59
CA GLY A 21 -23.20 22.94 0.37
C GLY A 21 -24.37 23.72 -0.22
N LYS A 22 -25.45 23.86 0.55
CA LYS A 22 -26.66 24.56 0.14
C LYS A 22 -26.40 26.05 -0.05
N ASN A 23 -27.11 26.67 -0.99
CA ASN A 23 -27.08 28.12 -1.23
C ASN A 23 -25.70 28.69 -1.59
N CYS A 24 -24.80 27.87 -2.15
CA CYS A 24 -23.53 28.36 -2.68
C CYS A 24 -23.73 29.15 -3.98
N LYS A 25 -22.86 30.14 -4.24
CA LYS A 25 -22.79 30.86 -5.52
C LYS A 25 -21.39 30.72 -6.10
N ILE A 26 -21.29 30.15 -7.28
CA ILE A 26 -20.02 29.91 -7.97
C ILE A 26 -19.99 30.76 -9.23
N GLY A 27 -18.91 31.52 -9.39
CA GLY A 27 -18.64 32.38 -10.54
C GLY A 27 -18.27 31.61 -11.81
N LYS A 28 -17.98 32.35 -12.88
CA LYS A 28 -17.65 31.81 -14.20
C LYS A 28 -16.21 31.31 -14.25
N ASN A 29 -15.95 30.28 -15.06
CA ASN A 29 -14.61 29.76 -15.34
C ASN A 29 -13.86 29.32 -14.07
N CYS A 30 -14.59 28.79 -13.10
CA CYS A 30 -14.02 28.22 -11.89
C CYS A 30 -13.67 26.74 -12.08
N VAL A 31 -12.56 26.31 -11.49
CA VAL A 31 -12.10 24.92 -11.48
C VAL A 31 -12.08 24.46 -10.03
N LEU A 32 -12.89 23.45 -9.72
CA LEU A 32 -13.06 22.88 -8.39
C LEU A 32 -12.64 21.41 -8.44
N VAL A 33 -11.55 21.05 -7.76
CA VAL A 33 -11.04 19.68 -7.69
C VAL A 33 -10.81 19.30 -6.22
N ASN A 34 -11.35 18.19 -5.74
CA ASN A 34 -11.21 17.76 -4.33
C ASN A 34 -11.55 18.87 -3.31
N ALA A 35 -12.55 19.68 -3.63
CA ALA A 35 -12.91 20.88 -2.84
C ALA A 35 -14.21 20.66 -2.06
N PHE A 36 -14.21 21.06 -0.79
CA PHE A 36 -15.36 20.99 0.11
C PHE A 36 -15.86 22.39 0.43
N LEU A 37 -16.97 22.78 -0.19
CA LEU A 37 -17.61 24.06 0.04
C LEU A 37 -18.80 23.83 0.98
N MET A 38 -18.80 24.47 2.15
CA MET A 38 -19.94 24.42 3.07
C MET A 38 -21.08 25.35 2.64
N ASP A 39 -22.17 25.37 3.39
CA ASP A 39 -23.37 26.13 3.05
C ASP A 39 -23.09 27.65 2.91
N GLY A 40 -23.70 28.28 1.90
CA GLY A 40 -23.66 29.73 1.70
C GLY A 40 -22.34 30.29 1.18
N VAL A 41 -21.41 29.45 0.71
CA VAL A 41 -20.11 29.89 0.18
C VAL A 41 -20.28 30.66 -1.14
N HIS A 42 -19.51 31.74 -1.31
CA HIS A 42 -19.50 32.55 -2.53
C HIS A 42 -18.10 32.53 -3.18
N VAL A 43 -17.99 31.95 -4.36
CA VAL A 43 -16.75 31.91 -5.15
C VAL A 43 -16.93 32.84 -6.35
N ALA A 44 -16.07 33.84 -6.51
CA ALA A 44 -16.09 34.75 -7.65
C ALA A 44 -15.46 34.12 -8.92
N ASP A 45 -15.47 34.84 -10.03
CA ASP A 45 -15.04 34.33 -11.34
C ASP A 45 -13.54 33.98 -11.39
N GLY A 46 -13.19 32.92 -12.13
CA GLY A 46 -11.82 32.54 -12.46
C GLY A 46 -11.04 31.87 -11.32
N CYS A 47 -11.71 31.37 -10.29
CA CYS A 47 -11.06 30.76 -9.13
C CYS A 47 -10.62 29.31 -9.41
N LYS A 48 -9.50 28.91 -8.79
CA LYS A 48 -8.96 27.54 -8.84
C LYS A 48 -8.88 26.98 -7.42
N LEU A 49 -9.69 25.97 -7.13
CA LEU A 49 -9.76 25.34 -5.81
C LEU A 49 -9.35 23.89 -5.96
N ASP A 50 -8.24 23.47 -5.33
CA ASP A 50 -7.74 22.10 -5.36
C ASP A 50 -7.41 21.61 -3.94
N CYS A 51 -8.02 20.52 -3.48
CA CYS A 51 -7.78 19.98 -2.13
C CYS A 51 -7.94 21.04 -1.03
N CYS A 52 -9.10 21.69 -0.94
CA CYS A 52 -9.34 22.74 0.05
C CYS A 52 -10.71 22.61 0.73
N VAL A 53 -10.81 23.13 1.96
CA VAL A 53 -12.06 23.22 2.71
C VAL A 53 -12.44 24.67 2.89
N ILE A 54 -13.69 25.01 2.54
CA ILE A 54 -14.22 26.36 2.64
C ILE A 54 -15.43 26.37 3.57
N GLY A 55 -15.26 27.01 4.72
CA GLY A 55 -16.25 27.12 5.79
C GLY A 55 -17.50 27.91 5.42
N VAL A 56 -18.54 27.74 6.24
CA VAL A 56 -19.89 28.27 6.01
C VAL A 56 -19.85 29.79 5.77
N GLY A 57 -20.48 30.24 4.68
CA GLY A 57 -20.63 31.66 4.37
C GLY A 57 -19.35 32.40 3.95
N ALA A 58 -18.23 31.69 3.76
CA ALA A 58 -16.98 32.31 3.32
C ALA A 58 -17.07 32.82 1.86
N LYS A 59 -16.22 33.81 1.53
CA LYS A 59 -16.18 34.46 0.22
C LYS A 59 -14.79 34.40 -0.38
N VAL A 60 -14.68 33.94 -1.61
CA VAL A 60 -13.43 33.87 -2.37
C VAL A 60 -13.46 34.90 -3.50
N GLY A 61 -12.53 35.86 -3.47
CA GLY A 61 -12.37 36.89 -4.50
C GLY A 61 -11.96 36.34 -5.85
N ALA A 62 -12.14 37.15 -6.91
CA ALA A 62 -11.97 36.71 -8.30
C ALA A 62 -10.51 36.34 -8.60
N GLY A 63 -10.29 35.31 -9.40
CA GLY A 63 -8.95 34.88 -9.84
C GLY A 63 -8.07 34.29 -8.73
N SER A 64 -8.62 33.95 -7.57
CA SER A 64 -7.85 33.38 -6.46
C SER A 64 -7.65 31.86 -6.63
N ALA A 65 -6.49 31.37 -6.18
CA ALA A 65 -6.12 29.97 -6.22
C ALA A 65 -5.85 29.46 -4.80
N LEU A 66 -6.63 28.49 -4.33
CA LEU A 66 -6.44 27.84 -3.04
C LEU A 66 -6.11 26.37 -3.30
N THR A 67 -4.90 25.95 -2.94
CA THR A 67 -4.43 24.60 -3.25
C THR A 67 -3.77 23.92 -2.05
N GLU A 68 -3.45 22.64 -2.20
CA GLU A 68 -2.54 21.90 -1.30
C GLU A 68 -2.99 21.89 0.18
N GLY A 69 -4.26 21.61 0.46
CA GLY A 69 -4.74 21.48 1.84
C GLY A 69 -5.14 22.78 2.52
N THR A 70 -5.41 23.84 1.76
CA THR A 70 -5.84 25.13 2.31
C THR A 70 -7.21 25.02 3.01
N VAL A 71 -7.30 25.55 4.25
CA VAL A 71 -8.54 25.55 5.05
C VAL A 71 -8.96 26.99 5.31
N VAL A 72 -10.23 27.29 5.01
CA VAL A 72 -10.83 28.61 5.18
C VAL A 72 -11.95 28.52 6.21
N ASP A 73 -11.82 29.28 7.29
CA ASP A 73 -12.79 29.36 8.37
C ASP A 73 -14.10 30.03 7.91
N ALA A 74 -15.17 29.79 8.67
CA ALA A 74 -16.50 30.33 8.40
C ALA A 74 -16.48 31.86 8.31
N LYS A 75 -17.24 32.40 7.34
CA LYS A 75 -17.38 33.84 7.07
C LYS A 75 -16.09 34.58 6.69
N SER A 76 -14.99 33.87 6.45
CA SER A 76 -13.75 34.51 6.00
C SER A 76 -13.89 35.09 4.59
N VAL A 77 -13.21 36.21 4.32
CA VAL A 77 -13.25 36.90 3.02
C VAL A 77 -11.86 36.98 2.41
N ILE A 78 -11.61 36.13 1.41
CA ILE A 78 -10.34 36.08 0.69
C ILE A 78 -10.36 37.16 -0.41
N PRO A 79 -9.37 38.06 -0.47
CA PRO A 79 -9.23 39.03 -1.55
C PRO A 79 -9.05 38.38 -2.92
N SER A 80 -9.30 39.15 -3.98
CA SER A 80 -9.09 38.73 -5.37
C SER A 80 -7.60 38.56 -5.69
N GLY A 81 -7.27 37.60 -6.56
CA GLY A 81 -5.93 37.37 -7.10
C GLY A 81 -4.90 36.77 -6.13
N LYS A 82 -5.34 36.16 -5.03
CA LYS A 82 -4.45 35.54 -4.04
C LYS A 82 -4.18 34.07 -4.39
N VAL A 83 -2.92 33.64 -4.25
CA VAL A 83 -2.48 32.25 -4.44
C VAL A 83 -2.01 31.73 -3.09
N LEU A 84 -2.73 30.75 -2.53
CA LEU A 84 -2.54 30.25 -1.17
C LEU A 84 -2.41 28.72 -1.19
N LYS A 85 -1.41 28.21 -0.48
CA LYS A 85 -1.00 26.81 -0.50
C LYS A 85 -0.76 26.30 0.91
N ASN A 86 -1.43 25.22 1.31
CA ASN A 86 -1.25 24.59 2.63
C ASN A 86 -1.39 25.55 3.84
N VAL A 87 -2.26 26.55 3.74
CA VAL A 87 -2.47 27.55 4.80
C VAL A 87 -3.82 27.39 5.50
N ILE A 88 -3.89 27.87 6.74
CA ILE A 88 -5.13 27.98 7.51
C ILE A 88 -5.51 29.46 7.60
N ILE A 89 -6.73 29.78 7.20
CA ILE A 89 -7.25 31.15 7.17
C ILE A 89 -8.40 31.26 8.15
N LYS A 90 -8.26 32.11 9.17
CA LYS A 90 -9.31 32.41 10.14
C LYS A 90 -10.03 33.73 9.85
N CYS A 91 -11.30 33.81 10.23
CA CYS A 91 -12.08 35.04 10.12
C CYS A 91 -11.70 36.05 11.21
N ALA A 92 -11.32 35.56 12.39
CA ALA A 92 -10.85 36.35 13.53
C ALA A 92 -9.75 35.57 14.28
N LEU A 93 -8.79 36.29 14.85
CA LEU A 93 -7.72 35.70 15.65
C LEU A 93 -8.20 35.48 17.09
N GLY A 94 -7.93 34.30 17.63
CA GLY A 94 -8.02 34.01 19.06
C GLY A 94 -6.76 34.48 19.82
N GLU A 95 -6.77 34.33 21.14
CA GLU A 95 -5.65 34.72 22.01
C GLU A 95 -4.39 33.85 21.80
N ASP A 96 -4.58 32.60 21.34
CA ASP A 96 -3.52 31.62 21.11
C ASP A 96 -3.05 31.51 19.63
N ASP A 97 -3.59 32.35 18.75
CA ASP A 97 -3.31 32.29 17.31
C ASP A 97 -2.07 33.11 16.91
N ASP A 98 -1.08 32.45 16.34
CA ASP A 98 0.10 33.11 15.78
C ASP A 98 -0.19 33.58 14.36
N LEU A 99 -0.46 34.89 14.20
CA LEU A 99 -0.69 35.51 12.91
C LEU A 99 0.56 35.49 12.03
N VAL A 100 0.48 34.87 10.86
CA VAL A 100 1.51 34.91 9.81
C VAL A 100 1.28 36.09 8.87
N GLU A 101 0.08 36.21 8.30
CA GLU A 101 -0.24 37.28 7.34
C GLU A 101 -1.71 37.69 7.45
N LYS A 102 -1.96 39.01 7.43
CA LYS A 102 -3.31 39.56 7.30
C LYS A 102 -3.66 39.75 5.82
N LEU A 103 -4.61 38.98 5.32
CA LEU A 103 -5.11 39.10 3.94
C LEU A 103 -6.21 40.16 3.81
N GLY A 104 -7.01 40.37 4.86
CA GLY A 104 -8.12 41.32 4.85
C GLY A 104 -8.68 41.58 6.25
N GLU A 105 -9.85 42.23 6.31
CA GLU A 105 -10.54 42.49 7.60
C GLU A 105 -11.08 41.21 8.25
N GLN A 106 -11.40 40.21 7.44
CA GLN A 106 -12.00 38.92 7.85
C GLN A 106 -11.19 37.74 7.29
N ALA A 107 -9.87 37.89 7.17
CA ALA A 107 -9.01 36.82 6.67
C ALA A 107 -7.59 36.99 7.21
N PHE A 108 -7.20 36.08 8.09
CA PHE A 108 -5.92 36.04 8.77
C PHE A 108 -5.30 34.66 8.59
N ILE A 109 -4.11 34.58 7.99
CA ILE A 109 -3.34 33.34 7.92
C ILE A 109 -2.68 33.13 9.27
N ILE A 110 -2.93 31.98 9.89
CA ILE A 110 -2.29 31.59 11.14
C ILE A 110 -1.24 30.52 10.88
N ASP A 111 -0.24 30.47 11.76
CA ASP A 111 0.71 29.38 11.77
C ASP A 111 0.02 28.14 12.33
N ASP A 112 0.15 27.04 11.60
CA ASP A 112 -0.31 25.74 12.05
C ASP A 112 0.78 25.22 12.97
N LYS A 113 0.71 25.55 14.28
CA LYS A 113 1.56 24.96 15.31
C LYS A 113 1.29 23.46 15.37
N GLN A 114 1.81 22.74 14.38
CA GLN A 114 2.02 21.33 14.48
C GLN A 114 3.18 21.19 15.47
N ASP A 115 2.85 21.11 16.77
CA ASP A 115 3.73 20.41 17.69
C ASP A 115 3.73 18.95 17.25
N THR A 116 4.47 18.65 16.18
CA THR A 116 5.05 17.32 16.01
C THR A 116 6.17 17.23 17.02
N GLN A 117 5.81 17.22 18.30
CA GLN A 117 6.67 16.54 19.26
C GLN A 117 6.60 15.08 18.84
N SER A 118 7.68 14.63 18.22
CA SER A 118 7.95 13.21 18.06
C SER A 118 7.79 12.57 19.43
N THR A 119 6.69 11.85 19.65
CA THR A 119 6.49 11.00 20.81
C THR A 119 7.39 9.78 20.68
N TYR A 120 8.71 9.99 20.73
CA TYR A 120 9.56 8.99 21.32
C TYR A 120 9.30 9.10 22.81
N ALA A 121 8.43 8.23 23.32
CA ALA A 121 8.44 7.92 24.74
C ALA A 121 9.87 7.41 25.05
N SER A 122 10.71 8.31 25.55
CA SER A 122 11.85 7.92 26.36
C SER A 122 11.28 7.15 27.53
N ASP A 123 11.73 5.90 27.68
CA ASP A 123 11.32 4.92 28.69
C ASP A 123 11.63 5.41 30.12
N SER A 124 10.82 6.37 30.54
CA SER A 124 10.77 6.97 31.87
C SER A 124 9.35 6.75 32.34
N GLU A 125 9.20 5.97 33.41
CA GLU A 125 7.94 5.53 34.00
C GLU A 125 7.10 6.69 34.58
N ASP A 126 6.61 7.60 33.74
CA ASP A 126 5.60 8.58 34.12
C ASP A 126 4.46 8.59 33.09
N ASP A 127 3.31 8.12 33.55
CA ASP A 127 2.03 7.95 32.85
C ASP A 127 1.47 9.31 32.39
N VAL A 128 1.79 9.74 31.16
CA VAL A 128 1.17 10.91 30.51
C VAL A 128 0.43 10.44 29.25
N PRO A 129 -0.90 10.62 29.15
CA PRO A 129 -1.66 10.18 27.99
C PRO A 129 -1.20 10.92 26.72
N PRO A 130 -1.16 10.25 25.55
CA PRO A 130 -0.82 10.90 24.29
C PRO A 130 -1.86 11.99 24.01
N THR A 131 -1.39 13.23 23.92
CA THR A 131 -2.24 14.38 23.60
C THR A 131 -2.66 14.26 22.14
N THR A 132 -3.98 14.27 21.93
CA THR A 132 -4.61 14.27 20.60
C THR A 132 -3.95 15.31 19.69
N ALA A 133 -3.57 14.93 18.46
CA ALA A 133 -3.08 15.86 17.45
C ALA A 133 -3.98 17.10 17.40
N THR A 134 -3.45 18.25 17.79
CA THR A 134 -4.19 19.50 17.96
C THR A 134 -4.31 20.29 16.64
N GLY A 135 -3.69 19.82 15.56
CA GLY A 135 -3.69 20.45 14.25
C GLY A 135 -5.05 20.39 13.54
N ILE A 136 -5.34 21.40 12.72
CA ILE A 136 -6.57 21.43 11.91
C ILE A 136 -6.40 20.45 10.73
N PRO A 137 -7.29 19.44 10.55
CA PRO A 137 -7.17 18.47 9.48
C PRO A 137 -7.29 19.15 8.11
N LYS A 138 -6.34 18.85 7.22
CA LYS A 138 -6.26 19.40 5.86
C LYS A 138 -6.58 18.32 4.83
N VAL A 139 -7.20 18.72 3.71
CA VAL A 139 -7.48 17.80 2.60
C VAL A 139 -6.19 17.57 1.81
N ALA A 140 -5.78 16.31 1.66
CA ALA A 140 -4.65 15.93 0.82
C ALA A 140 -5.13 15.02 -0.32
N LYS A 141 -4.40 14.99 -1.44
CA LYS A 141 -4.58 13.91 -2.42
C LYS A 141 -3.98 12.67 -1.78
N LEU A 142 -4.80 11.63 -1.66
CA LEU A 142 -4.27 10.31 -1.36
C LEU A 142 -3.26 9.97 -2.47
N PRO A 143 -2.06 9.46 -2.13
CA PRO A 143 -1.24 8.78 -3.13
C PRO A 143 -2.10 7.70 -3.80
N PRO A 144 -1.89 7.39 -5.09
CA PRO A 144 -2.64 6.35 -5.77
C PRO A 144 -2.28 5.00 -5.15
N ILE A 145 -3.02 4.62 -4.12
CA ILE A 145 -3.08 3.27 -3.58
C ILE A 145 -4.28 2.65 -4.26
N CYS A 146 -4.02 1.97 -5.36
CA CYS A 146 -4.87 0.87 -5.77
C CYS A 146 -4.59 -0.28 -4.80
N ASP A 147 -5.54 -0.61 -3.94
CA ASP A 147 -6.07 -1.98 -3.83
C ASP A 147 -7.34 -1.98 -2.97
N GLU A 148 -8.42 -2.47 -3.58
CA GLU A 148 -9.71 -2.73 -2.93
C GLU A 148 -9.74 -4.17 -2.40
N SER A 149 -10.33 -4.29 -1.21
CA SER A 149 -10.82 -5.49 -0.50
C SER A 149 -9.80 -6.58 -0.12
N ASP A 150 -9.42 -6.65 1.17
CA ASP A 150 -10.19 -7.38 2.19
C ASP A 150 -9.46 -7.35 3.53
N TYR A 151 -10.16 -6.94 4.59
CA TYR A 151 -9.94 -7.28 6.00
C TYR A 151 -8.59 -7.94 6.40
N THR A 152 -7.46 -7.25 6.20
CA THR A 152 -6.22 -7.52 6.93
C THR A 152 -5.89 -6.29 7.77
N SER A 153 -6.06 -6.44 9.07
CA SER A 153 -5.73 -5.44 10.08
C SER A 153 -4.25 -5.05 10.02
N SER A 154 -4.01 -3.75 9.86
CA SER A 154 -2.81 -2.97 10.21
C SER A 154 -1.49 -3.27 9.48
N SER A 155 -1.16 -2.46 8.48
CA SER A 155 0.23 -2.03 8.24
C SER A 155 0.29 -0.79 7.33
N ASP A 156 -0.08 0.38 7.85
CA ASP A 156 0.58 1.63 7.45
C ASP A 156 1.82 1.77 8.34
N GLU A 157 2.94 1.14 7.95
CA GLU A 157 4.24 1.46 8.53
C GLU A 157 5.21 1.68 7.36
N ASP A 158 5.46 2.96 7.15
CA ASP A 158 6.60 3.59 6.51
C ASP A 158 7.86 2.69 6.51
N GLU A 159 8.44 2.45 5.32
CA GLU A 159 9.67 1.69 5.09
C GLU A 159 10.92 2.40 5.67
N SER A 160 10.96 2.71 6.98
CA SER A 160 12.10 3.42 7.59
C SER A 160 12.69 2.78 8.85
N ARG A 161 12.25 1.59 9.29
CA ARG A 161 12.91 0.86 10.40
C ARG A 161 13.05 -0.64 10.16
N ALA A 162 13.93 -1.04 9.25
CA ALA A 162 14.51 -2.38 9.28
C ALA A 162 15.49 -2.49 10.46
N VAL A 163 14.99 -2.77 11.67
CA VAL A 163 15.82 -3.46 12.66
C VAL A 163 15.78 -4.92 12.23
N THR A 164 16.81 -5.36 11.50
CA THR A 164 17.00 -6.79 11.21
C THR A 164 16.90 -7.56 12.54
N PRO A 165 16.00 -8.55 12.66
CA PRO A 165 15.88 -9.37 13.86
C PRO A 165 17.24 -10.02 14.19
N LEU A 166 17.47 -10.35 15.46
CA LEU A 166 18.62 -11.18 15.79
C LEU A 166 18.44 -12.53 15.10
N VAL A 167 19.54 -13.13 14.62
CA VAL A 167 19.51 -14.42 13.93
C VAL A 167 18.75 -15.48 14.75
N ASP A 168 18.84 -15.41 16.08
CA ASP A 168 18.09 -16.28 16.99
C ASP A 168 16.57 -16.10 16.85
N ASP A 169 16.07 -14.85 16.75
CA ASP A 169 14.65 -14.56 16.57
C ASP A 169 14.13 -15.10 15.23
N THR A 170 14.92 -14.99 14.17
CA THR A 170 14.54 -15.53 12.84
C THR A 170 14.41 -17.05 12.85
N ASN A 171 15.30 -17.74 13.56
CA ASN A 171 15.29 -19.19 13.68
C ASN A 171 14.12 -19.66 14.55
N ILE A 172 13.81 -18.94 15.63
CA ILE A 172 12.66 -19.24 16.48
C ILE A 172 11.36 -19.04 15.69
N PHE A 173 11.23 -17.92 14.97
CA PHE A 173 10.09 -17.67 14.10
C PHE A 173 9.90 -18.77 13.06
N LEU A 174 10.98 -19.15 12.35
CA LEU A 174 10.93 -20.23 11.36
C LEU A 174 10.48 -21.55 12.01
N ALA A 175 11.01 -21.90 13.19
CA ALA A 175 10.64 -23.12 13.89
C ALA A 175 9.15 -23.15 14.30
N GLU A 176 8.60 -22.02 14.78
CA GLU A 176 7.18 -21.92 15.12
C GLU A 176 6.28 -22.00 13.88
N VAL A 177 6.65 -21.32 12.80
CA VAL A 177 5.91 -21.39 11.53
C VAL A 177 5.94 -22.83 10.98
N MET A 178 7.08 -23.51 11.05
CA MET A 178 7.18 -24.92 10.65
C MET A 178 6.28 -25.82 11.49
N ASP A 179 6.24 -25.66 12.82
CA ASP A 179 5.38 -26.45 13.70
C ASP A 179 3.88 -26.20 13.42
N SER A 180 3.49 -24.93 13.29
CA SER A 180 2.13 -24.53 12.94
C SER A 180 1.69 -25.13 11.60
N LEU A 181 2.53 -25.05 10.56
CA LEU A 181 2.22 -25.60 9.25
C LEU A 181 2.23 -27.13 9.22
N ALA A 182 3.17 -27.78 9.93
CA ALA A 182 3.22 -29.24 10.01
C ALA A 182 1.98 -29.81 10.70
N ARG A 183 1.59 -29.23 11.84
CA ARG A 183 0.34 -29.56 12.54
C ARG A 183 -0.87 -29.24 11.65
N GLY A 184 -0.88 -28.06 11.04
CA GLY A 184 -1.92 -27.62 10.13
C GLY A 184 -2.14 -28.58 8.96
N PHE A 185 -1.04 -29.12 8.41
CA PHE A 185 -1.05 -30.13 7.36
C PHE A 185 -1.64 -31.45 7.84
N GLN A 186 -1.13 -32.00 8.94
CA GLN A 186 -1.55 -33.28 9.51
C GLN A 186 -3.02 -33.28 9.96
N GLU A 187 -3.47 -32.20 10.61
CA GLU A 187 -4.82 -32.08 11.18
C GLU A 187 -5.87 -31.64 10.16
N LYS A 188 -5.46 -31.21 8.96
CA LYS A 188 -6.36 -30.58 7.98
C LYS A 188 -7.05 -29.32 8.52
N SER A 189 -6.26 -28.52 9.24
CA SER A 189 -6.71 -27.26 9.83
C SER A 189 -7.09 -26.25 8.75
N ASN A 190 -8.00 -25.34 9.09
CA ASN A 190 -8.39 -24.25 8.19
C ASN A 190 -7.18 -23.33 7.93
N PRO A 191 -6.81 -23.06 6.66
CA PRO A 191 -5.79 -22.09 6.30
C PRO A 191 -5.89 -20.73 7.01
N ASP A 192 -7.11 -20.23 7.25
CA ASP A 192 -7.32 -18.94 7.92
C ASP A 192 -6.75 -18.93 9.34
N PHE A 193 -6.87 -20.04 10.07
CA PHE A 193 -6.32 -20.16 11.42
C PHE A 193 -4.79 -20.22 11.40
N LEU A 194 -4.21 -20.88 10.39
CA LEU A 194 -2.75 -20.92 10.21
C LEU A 194 -2.21 -19.52 9.89
N ILE A 195 -2.91 -18.76 9.05
CA ILE A 195 -2.54 -17.36 8.76
C ILE A 195 -2.56 -16.51 10.03
N LEU A 196 -3.56 -16.69 10.91
CA LEU A 196 -3.62 -15.98 12.19
C LEU A 196 -2.47 -16.36 13.13
N GLU A 197 -2.11 -17.63 13.20
CA GLU A 197 -0.97 -18.11 14.00
C GLU A 197 0.36 -17.53 13.48
N ILE A 198 0.57 -17.54 12.17
CA ILE A 198 1.77 -16.96 11.53
C ILE A 198 1.84 -15.46 11.77
N ASN A 199 0.72 -14.74 11.62
CA ASN A 199 0.68 -13.30 11.88
C ASN A 199 0.94 -12.98 13.35
N SER A 200 0.39 -13.77 14.28
CA SER A 200 0.71 -13.65 15.71
C SER A 200 2.20 -13.80 15.96
N SER A 201 2.83 -14.81 15.33
CA SER A 201 4.27 -15.07 15.44
C SER A 201 5.11 -13.95 14.83
N ARG A 202 4.69 -13.41 13.67
CA ARG A 202 5.34 -12.27 13.02
C ARG A 202 5.47 -11.09 13.98
N TYR A 203 4.38 -10.73 14.67
CA TYR A 203 4.39 -9.61 15.60
C TYR A 203 5.17 -9.92 16.88
N ALA A 204 5.17 -11.19 17.33
CA ALA A 204 5.94 -11.60 18.50
C ALA A 204 7.46 -11.47 18.29
N TYR A 205 7.95 -11.79 17.09
CA TYR A 205 9.38 -11.74 16.74
C TYR A 205 9.78 -10.52 15.92
N ASN A 206 8.88 -9.53 15.77
CA ASN A 206 9.12 -8.28 15.03
C ASN A 206 9.66 -8.51 13.60
N MET A 207 9.10 -9.50 12.90
CA MET A 207 9.52 -9.85 11.54
C MET A 207 8.91 -8.89 10.51
N SER A 208 9.71 -8.48 9.51
CA SER A 208 9.18 -7.70 8.38
C SER A 208 8.34 -8.57 7.45
N LEU A 209 7.47 -7.95 6.64
CA LEU A 209 6.63 -8.70 5.69
C LEU A 209 7.48 -9.46 4.66
N LYS A 210 8.56 -8.86 4.16
CA LYS A 210 9.49 -9.48 3.20
C LYS A 210 10.11 -10.75 3.79
N GLU A 211 10.58 -10.69 5.04
CA GLU A 211 11.12 -11.86 5.73
C GLU A 211 10.03 -12.92 5.98
N VAL A 212 8.83 -12.52 6.37
CA VAL A 212 7.70 -13.45 6.59
C VAL A 212 7.34 -14.17 5.30
N ASN A 213 7.29 -13.49 4.16
CA ASN A 213 7.02 -14.09 2.85
C ASN A 213 8.06 -15.19 2.55
N PHE A 214 9.35 -14.85 2.68
CA PHE A 214 10.45 -15.80 2.49
C PHE A 214 10.34 -17.01 3.44
N TYR A 215 10.17 -16.77 4.74
CA TYR A 215 10.17 -17.84 5.74
C TYR A 215 8.93 -18.72 5.71
N VAL A 216 7.76 -18.21 5.33
CA VAL A 216 6.56 -19.03 5.13
C VAL A 216 6.79 -20.01 3.98
N VAL A 217 7.34 -19.55 2.85
CA VAL A 217 7.68 -20.42 1.72
C VAL A 217 8.76 -21.42 2.12
N LYS A 218 9.82 -20.95 2.78
CA LYS A 218 10.90 -21.82 3.31
C LYS A 218 10.33 -22.91 4.22
N ALA A 219 9.43 -22.57 5.13
CA ALA A 219 8.80 -23.50 6.06
C ALA A 219 7.95 -24.57 5.35
N ILE A 220 7.11 -24.18 4.38
CA ILE A 220 6.26 -25.11 3.61
C ILE A 220 7.11 -26.17 2.91
N PHE A 221 8.16 -25.76 2.21
CA PHE A 221 9.04 -26.68 1.48
C PHE A 221 10.04 -27.41 2.40
N SER A 222 10.18 -26.97 3.64
CA SER A 222 10.99 -27.64 4.66
C SER A 222 10.23 -28.71 5.45
N LEU A 223 8.94 -28.91 5.19
CA LEU A 223 8.16 -29.98 5.80
C LEU A 223 8.73 -31.37 5.46
N GLU A 224 8.64 -32.31 6.41
CA GLU A 224 9.23 -33.65 6.29
C GLU A 224 8.72 -34.40 5.05
N ASP A 225 7.45 -34.24 4.67
CA ASP A 225 6.87 -34.85 3.48
C ASP A 225 7.58 -34.43 2.16
N ILE A 226 8.19 -33.23 2.13
CA ILE A 226 8.98 -32.72 0.99
C ILE A 226 10.47 -33.02 1.17
N LYS A 227 11.00 -32.95 2.40
CA LYS A 227 12.39 -33.29 2.70
C LYS A 227 12.71 -34.76 2.43
N GLU A 228 11.80 -35.65 2.83
CA GLU A 228 11.95 -37.10 2.68
C GLU A 228 10.68 -37.71 2.07
N PRO A 229 10.43 -37.51 0.77
CA PRO A 229 9.21 -38.00 0.14
C PRO A 229 9.20 -39.53 0.12
N ALA A 230 8.14 -40.13 0.68
CA ALA A 230 8.01 -41.59 0.88
C ALA A 230 8.22 -42.44 -0.40
N ASN A 231 7.94 -41.88 -1.58
CA ASN A 231 8.08 -42.55 -2.88
C ASN A 231 9.17 -41.92 -3.78
N GLN A 232 10.10 -41.12 -3.21
CA GLN A 232 11.08 -40.31 -3.94
C GLN A 232 10.47 -39.34 -4.97
N ASN A 233 9.16 -39.12 -4.92
CA ASN A 233 8.44 -38.26 -5.84
C ASN A 233 8.05 -36.95 -5.16
N VAL A 234 9.02 -36.02 -5.13
CA VAL A 234 8.88 -34.70 -4.50
C VAL A 234 7.74 -33.88 -5.09
N LEU A 235 7.47 -34.01 -6.40
CA LEU A 235 6.40 -33.23 -7.06
C LEU A 235 5.01 -33.62 -6.56
N VAL A 236 4.79 -34.90 -6.26
CA VAL A 236 3.52 -35.37 -5.68
C VAL A 236 3.38 -34.89 -4.24
N ALA A 237 4.47 -34.89 -3.47
CA ALA A 237 4.47 -34.37 -2.10
C ALA A 237 4.15 -32.86 -2.09
N ILE A 238 4.84 -32.07 -2.90
CA ILE A 238 4.60 -30.63 -3.09
C ILE A 238 3.14 -30.38 -3.50
N ASN A 239 2.61 -31.14 -4.48
CA ASN A 239 1.23 -30.99 -4.90
C ASN A 239 0.23 -31.28 -3.78
N ASN A 240 0.47 -32.30 -2.96
CA ASN A 240 -0.41 -32.65 -1.84
C ASN A 240 -0.38 -31.57 -0.74
N ILE A 241 0.80 -31.04 -0.42
CA ILE A 241 0.95 -29.96 0.55
C ILE A 241 0.30 -28.68 0.05
N LEU A 242 0.61 -28.25 -1.18
CA LEU A 242 0.08 -27.00 -1.73
C LEU A 242 -1.41 -27.07 -2.05
N LYS A 243 -2.02 -28.26 -2.19
CA LYS A 243 -3.48 -28.38 -2.22
C LYS A 243 -4.14 -27.90 -0.93
N GLN A 244 -3.44 -28.00 0.19
CA GLN A 244 -3.98 -27.67 1.51
C GLN A 244 -3.41 -26.36 2.06
N LEU A 245 -2.10 -26.16 1.97
CA LEU A 245 -1.40 -24.96 2.44
C LEU A 245 -1.26 -23.90 1.34
N GLY A 246 -1.71 -24.17 0.11
CA GLY A 246 -1.72 -23.20 -0.99
C GLY A 246 -2.42 -21.90 -0.63
N PRO A 247 -3.63 -21.90 -0.01
CA PRO A 247 -4.29 -20.68 0.42
C PRO A 247 -3.48 -19.87 1.45
N VAL A 248 -2.69 -20.53 2.30
CA VAL A 248 -1.75 -19.86 3.21
C VAL A 248 -0.66 -19.18 2.39
N MET A 249 -0.03 -19.91 1.48
CA MET A 249 1.04 -19.39 0.62
C MET A 249 0.56 -18.20 -0.25
N SER A 250 -0.63 -18.29 -0.87
CA SER A 250 -1.24 -17.20 -1.65
C SER A 250 -1.56 -15.97 -0.82
N ASN A 251 -1.78 -16.11 0.49
CA ASN A 251 -2.02 -14.94 1.34
C ASN A 251 -0.77 -14.04 1.49
N TYR A 252 0.42 -14.63 1.38
CA TYR A 252 1.70 -13.92 1.51
C TYR A 252 2.31 -13.54 0.16
N ILE A 253 2.03 -14.28 -0.91
CA ILE A 253 2.54 -14.00 -2.25
C ILE A 253 1.47 -13.27 -3.07
N LYS A 254 1.45 -11.94 -2.96
CA LYS A 254 0.47 -11.07 -3.66
C LYS A 254 1.11 -10.07 -4.62
N THR A 255 2.31 -9.60 -4.29
CA THR A 255 3.04 -8.60 -5.07
C THR A 255 4.22 -9.25 -5.80
N GLU A 256 4.74 -8.57 -6.82
CA GLU A 256 5.93 -9.02 -7.54
C GLU A 256 7.14 -9.20 -6.61
N ASP A 257 7.35 -8.30 -5.65
CA ASP A 257 8.39 -8.44 -4.63
C ASP A 257 8.22 -9.72 -3.78
N ALA A 258 6.99 -10.05 -3.40
CA ALA A 258 6.70 -11.27 -2.64
C ALA A 258 6.91 -12.54 -3.49
N MET A 259 6.67 -12.46 -4.80
CA MET A 259 6.99 -13.54 -5.74
C MET A 259 8.51 -13.75 -5.82
N LEU A 260 9.30 -12.68 -5.85
CA LEU A 260 10.76 -12.76 -5.79
C LEU A 260 11.24 -13.35 -4.46
N ASP A 261 10.65 -12.97 -3.32
CA ASP A 261 10.98 -13.56 -2.02
C ASP A 261 10.65 -15.06 -1.95
N CYS A 262 9.55 -15.49 -2.59
CA CYS A 262 9.22 -16.91 -2.76
C CYS A 262 10.29 -17.65 -3.59
N LEU A 263 10.74 -17.07 -4.71
CA LEU A 263 11.75 -17.67 -5.57
C LEU A 263 13.13 -17.74 -4.88
N ARG A 264 13.49 -16.72 -4.09
CA ARG A 264 14.69 -16.74 -3.23
C ARG A 264 14.60 -17.82 -2.16
N ALA A 265 13.43 -18.04 -1.57
CA ALA A 265 13.25 -19.15 -0.64
C ALA A 265 13.48 -20.50 -1.34
N LEU A 266 12.97 -20.68 -2.57
CA LEU A 266 13.22 -21.88 -3.36
C LEU A 266 14.70 -22.10 -3.72
N GLU A 267 15.44 -21.03 -3.99
CA GLU A 267 16.88 -21.05 -4.20
C GLU A 267 17.60 -21.69 -3.00
N ASP A 268 17.32 -21.19 -1.80
CA ASP A 268 17.86 -21.69 -0.53
C ASP A 268 17.46 -23.16 -0.27
N ILE A 269 16.20 -23.53 -0.55
CA ILE A 269 15.73 -24.92 -0.45
C ILE A 269 16.46 -25.85 -1.44
N CYS A 270 16.87 -25.36 -2.61
CA CYS A 270 17.62 -26.19 -3.57
C CYS A 270 19.03 -26.55 -3.06
N GLU A 271 19.61 -25.70 -2.21
CA GLU A 271 20.87 -26.02 -1.55
C GLU A 271 20.68 -27.11 -0.49
N GLU A 272 19.58 -27.01 0.29
CA GLU A 272 19.26 -27.93 1.38
C GLU A 272 18.71 -29.30 0.94
N ASN A 273 17.89 -29.36 -0.13
CA ASN A 273 17.13 -30.55 -0.52
C ASN A 273 17.44 -31.02 -1.95
N GLU A 274 18.12 -32.17 -2.07
CA GLU A 274 18.51 -32.74 -3.36
C GLU A 274 17.32 -33.14 -4.23
N TYR A 275 16.20 -33.58 -3.64
CA TYR A 275 15.01 -33.99 -4.38
C TYR A 275 14.36 -32.79 -5.07
N VAL A 276 14.24 -31.66 -4.36
CA VAL A 276 13.74 -30.40 -4.91
C VAL A 276 14.70 -29.90 -5.99
N ARG A 277 16.01 -29.86 -5.70
CA ARG A 277 17.05 -29.46 -6.66
C ARG A 277 16.97 -30.25 -7.98
N ALA A 278 16.78 -31.57 -7.91
CA ALA A 278 16.68 -32.43 -9.09
C ALA A 278 15.42 -32.19 -9.94
N LYS A 279 14.42 -31.48 -9.41
CA LYS A 279 13.14 -31.18 -10.06
C LYS A 279 12.80 -29.70 -10.09
N ILE A 280 13.75 -28.81 -9.81
CA ILE A 280 13.50 -27.38 -9.59
C ILE A 280 12.75 -26.71 -10.75
N SER A 281 13.13 -26.98 -11.99
CA SER A 281 12.41 -26.46 -13.17
C SER A 281 10.92 -26.85 -13.18
N LYS A 282 10.60 -28.09 -12.81
CA LYS A 282 9.20 -28.54 -12.70
C LYS A 282 8.49 -27.94 -11.48
N VAL A 283 9.21 -27.63 -10.41
CA VAL A 283 8.65 -26.97 -9.22
C VAL A 283 8.32 -25.52 -9.54
N VAL A 284 9.22 -24.78 -10.19
CA VAL A 284 8.98 -23.39 -10.60
C VAL A 284 7.84 -23.33 -11.61
N HIS A 285 7.83 -24.19 -12.64
CA HIS A 285 6.71 -24.28 -13.58
C HIS A 285 5.38 -24.62 -12.87
N TYR A 286 5.39 -25.49 -11.85
CA TYR A 286 4.19 -25.77 -11.07
C TYR A 286 3.70 -24.55 -10.29
N LEU A 287 4.60 -23.72 -9.75
CA LEU A 287 4.21 -22.49 -9.06
C LEU A 287 3.62 -21.46 -10.03
N TYR A 288 4.16 -21.39 -11.25
CA TYR A 288 3.61 -20.60 -12.35
C TYR A 288 2.20 -21.10 -12.73
N ASP A 289 2.02 -22.40 -13.00
CA ASP A 289 0.71 -23.01 -13.32
C ASP A 289 -0.36 -22.86 -12.23
N LYS A 290 0.05 -22.50 -11.02
CA LYS A 290 -0.83 -22.29 -9.85
C LYS A 290 -0.97 -20.84 -9.46
N ASP A 291 -0.52 -19.92 -10.32
CA ASP A 291 -0.63 -18.47 -10.14
C ASP A 291 0.05 -17.99 -8.84
N PHE A 292 1.06 -18.71 -8.33
CA PHE A 292 1.86 -18.23 -7.19
C PHE A 292 2.93 -17.24 -7.62
N VAL A 293 3.46 -17.37 -8.83
CA VAL A 293 4.50 -16.50 -9.39
C VAL A 293 4.19 -16.19 -10.84
N SER A 294 4.48 -14.96 -11.27
CA SER A 294 4.32 -14.54 -12.66
C SER A 294 5.53 -14.92 -13.51
N GLU A 295 5.34 -14.89 -14.83
CA GLU A 295 6.43 -15.00 -15.82
C GLU A 295 7.52 -13.95 -15.56
N ASP A 296 7.13 -12.68 -15.41
CA ASP A 296 8.06 -11.57 -15.17
C ASP A 296 8.91 -11.78 -13.92
N ALA A 297 8.30 -12.26 -12.82
CA ALA A 297 9.02 -12.53 -11.58
C ALA A 297 10.05 -13.66 -11.76
N ILE A 298 9.71 -14.72 -12.50
CA ILE A 298 10.62 -15.83 -12.79
C ILE A 298 11.81 -15.36 -13.65
N ILE A 299 11.55 -14.58 -14.70
CA ILE A 299 12.58 -14.05 -15.59
C ILE A 299 13.50 -13.08 -14.83
N SER A 300 12.91 -12.18 -14.04
CA SER A 300 13.64 -11.21 -13.20
C SER A 300 14.52 -11.90 -12.16
N TRP A 301 14.02 -12.92 -11.47
CA TRP A 301 14.80 -13.73 -10.54
C TRP A 301 15.95 -14.46 -11.25
N TYR A 302 15.69 -15.11 -12.39
CA TYR A 302 16.74 -15.82 -13.14
C TYR A 302 17.88 -14.89 -13.60
N ALA A 303 17.56 -13.63 -13.93
CA ALA A 303 18.56 -12.63 -14.29
C ALA A 303 19.45 -12.24 -13.10
N GLN A 304 18.91 -12.25 -11.87
CA GLN A 304 19.62 -11.91 -10.63
C GLN A 304 20.52 -13.03 -10.09
N LEU A 305 20.32 -14.29 -10.51
CA LEU A 305 21.12 -15.42 -10.05
C LEU A 305 22.60 -15.25 -10.42
N ASP A 306 23.51 -15.44 -9.47
CA ASP A 306 24.96 -15.42 -9.77
C ASP A 306 25.36 -16.53 -10.78
N VAL A 307 26.26 -16.20 -11.72
CA VAL A 307 26.63 -17.10 -12.83
C VAL A 307 27.53 -18.25 -12.36
N ASP A 308 28.36 -18.02 -11.36
CA ASP A 308 29.34 -18.99 -10.88
C ASP A 308 28.80 -19.80 -9.69
N GLU A 309 28.12 -19.16 -8.74
CA GLU A 309 27.51 -19.85 -7.58
C GLU A 309 26.31 -20.70 -8.00
N HIS A 310 25.41 -20.16 -8.85
CA HIS A 310 24.15 -20.82 -9.22
C HIS A 310 24.21 -21.55 -10.56
N ARG A 311 25.38 -21.93 -11.05
CA ARG A 311 25.55 -22.54 -12.40
C ARG A 311 24.61 -23.72 -12.66
N THR A 312 24.48 -24.63 -11.69
CA THR A 312 23.64 -25.84 -11.81
C THR A 312 22.14 -25.51 -11.81
N LEU A 313 21.73 -24.56 -10.97
CA LEU A 313 20.36 -24.05 -10.92
C LEU A 313 20.00 -23.34 -12.23
N ARG A 314 20.87 -22.44 -12.70
CA ARG A 314 20.70 -21.70 -13.96
C ARG A 314 20.59 -22.65 -15.16
N GLN A 315 21.40 -23.71 -15.19
CA GLN A 315 21.33 -24.73 -16.25
C GLN A 315 20.04 -25.53 -16.21
N SER A 316 19.53 -25.83 -15.02
CA SER A 316 18.28 -26.60 -14.84
C SER A 316 17.04 -25.79 -15.24
N LEU A 317 17.07 -24.48 -15.03
CA LEU A 317 15.98 -23.56 -15.38
C LEU A 317 16.02 -23.07 -16.83
N LYS A 318 17.14 -23.24 -17.55
CA LYS A 318 17.35 -22.66 -18.88
C LYS A 318 16.21 -22.97 -19.87
N GLU A 319 15.81 -24.24 -19.99
CA GLU A 319 14.72 -24.65 -20.89
C GLU A 319 13.37 -24.02 -20.51
N LEU A 320 13.12 -23.81 -19.21
CA LEU A 320 11.90 -23.16 -18.72
C LEU A 320 11.90 -21.67 -19.09
N ILE A 321 13.03 -20.97 -18.92
CA ILE A 321 13.15 -19.56 -19.26
C ILE A 321 13.05 -19.33 -20.77
N GLU A 322 13.64 -20.21 -21.58
CA GLU A 322 13.47 -20.16 -23.04
C GLU A 322 12.02 -20.37 -23.46
N TRP A 323 11.29 -21.27 -22.79
CA TRP A 323 9.86 -21.50 -23.04
C TRP A 323 9.00 -20.29 -22.64
N LEU A 324 9.25 -19.68 -21.48
CA LEU A 324 8.53 -18.48 -21.03
C LEU A 324 8.69 -17.31 -22.03
N ASN A 325 9.94 -16.97 -22.40
CA ASN A 325 10.20 -15.89 -23.35
C ASN A 325 9.58 -16.11 -24.74
N GLN A 326 9.41 -17.36 -25.18
CA GLN A 326 8.75 -17.67 -26.46
C GLN A 326 7.24 -17.50 -26.37
N SER A 327 6.65 -17.77 -25.20
CA SER A 327 5.21 -17.63 -24.99
C SER A 327 4.76 -16.17 -25.01
N SER A 328 5.62 -15.23 -24.60
CA SER A 328 5.33 -13.79 -24.63
C SER A 328 5.49 -13.16 -26.02
N GLU A 329 6.40 -13.68 -26.86
CA GLU A 329 6.60 -13.17 -28.23
C GLU A 329 5.43 -13.50 -29.18
N GLU A 330 4.61 -14.52 -28.91
CA GLU A 330 3.45 -14.88 -29.77
C GLU A 330 2.18 -14.05 -29.49
N GLU A 331 2.12 -13.25 -28.42
CA GLU A 331 0.94 -12.43 -28.07
C GLU A 331 0.98 -11.00 -28.62
N ASP A 332 2.14 -10.53 -29.10
CA ASP A 332 2.35 -9.14 -29.57
C ASP A 332 2.23 -8.96 -31.12
N ASP A 333 1.95 -10.02 -31.87
CA ASP A 333 2.03 -10.03 -33.36
C ASP A 333 0.65 -9.96 -34.07
N ASP A 334 -0.43 -9.58 -33.36
CA ASP A 334 -1.82 -9.65 -33.85
C ASP A 334 -2.55 -8.29 -33.92
N ASP A 335 -1.83 -7.18 -34.17
CA ASP A 335 -2.42 -5.82 -34.22
C ASP A 335 -1.92 -4.95 -35.40
N ASP A 336 -1.80 -5.51 -36.60
CA ASP A 336 -1.60 -4.71 -37.82
C ASP A 336 -2.19 -5.40 -39.08
N GLU A 337 -3.52 -5.41 -39.20
CA GLU A 337 -4.22 -5.27 -40.49
C GLU A 337 -5.73 -5.10 -40.30
N SER A 338 -6.23 -3.86 -40.43
CA SER A 338 -7.58 -3.66 -40.97
C SER A 338 -7.64 -2.35 -41.76
N ASP A 339 -7.61 -2.53 -43.08
CA ASP A 339 -8.09 -1.61 -44.12
C ASP A 339 -9.53 -1.10 -43.84
#